data_AF-A0A7K9U3G8-F1
#
_entry.id   AF-A0A7K9U3G8-F1
#
_cell.length_a   1.000
_cell.length_b   1.000
_cell.length_c   1.000
_cell.angle_alpha   90.00
_cell.angle_beta   90.00
_cell.angle_gamma   90.00
#
_symmetry.space_group_name_H-M   'P 1'
#
loop_
_entity.id
_entity.type
_entity.pdbx_description
1 polymer ?
#
loop_
_entity_poly.entity_id
_entity_poly.type
_entity_poly.pdbx_seq_one_letter_code
_entity_poly.pdbx_strand_id
1 'polypeptide(L)'
;SLLFHTAQSEACPPSCNCRFLREREGLHVDCSSQKLTQVPVLPANTKRLYLQNNSLTSVPPGTLDSLNTLEEMKISDNPWHCDCHILYLKLWLEDVSAPSLVNARCATPVSTRMKTLRQLTGNELGICKRFLPIKCLEFFWRDLILITGAVIALILVALALKFSKKLVCQISLHQYNRRRCLLEKH
;
A
#
# COMPACT_ATOMS: atom_id res chain seq x y z
N SER A 1 -27.37 25.72 -0.21
CA SER A 1 -27.76 24.79 0.85
C SER A 1 -27.26 23.39 0.52
N LEU A 2 -26.26 22.97 1.30
CA LEU A 2 -25.76 21.61 1.55
C LEU A 2 -25.48 20.68 0.34
N LEU A 3 -24.19 20.62 0.03
CA LEU A 3 -23.48 19.54 -0.64
C LEU A 3 -23.81 18.19 0.00
N PHE A 4 -24.28 17.22 -0.78
CA PHE A 4 -24.26 15.82 -0.36
C PHE A 4 -22.83 15.29 -0.49
N HIS A 5 -22.07 15.42 0.60
CA HIS A 5 -21.01 14.50 0.96
C HIS A 5 -21.51 13.71 2.16
N THR A 6 -22.07 12.52 1.92
CA THR A 6 -22.39 11.59 3.01
C THR A 6 -22.23 10.15 2.54
N ALA A 7 -21.29 9.46 3.18
CA ALA A 7 -21.18 8.01 3.41
C ALA A 7 -20.95 7.10 2.19
N GLN A 8 -19.67 6.87 1.89
CA GLN A 8 -19.19 5.71 1.16
C GLN A 8 -19.31 4.47 2.06
N SER A 9 -20.50 3.89 2.11
CA SER A 9 -20.80 2.60 2.73
C SER A 9 -21.21 1.63 1.62
N GLU A 10 -20.33 0.65 1.36
CA GLU A 10 -20.66 -0.79 1.31
C GLU A 10 -21.98 -1.24 0.63
N ALA A 11 -22.42 -0.57 -0.44
CA ALA A 11 -23.57 -1.04 -1.21
C ALA A 11 -23.18 -2.20 -2.13
N CYS A 12 -24.04 -3.21 -2.23
CA CYS A 12 -23.87 -4.31 -3.17
C CYS A 12 -23.90 -3.77 -4.62
N PRO A 13 -22.96 -4.19 -5.51
CA PRO A 13 -23.01 -3.77 -6.90
C PRO A 13 -24.32 -4.20 -7.58
N PRO A 14 -24.89 -3.39 -8.48
CA PRO A 14 -26.20 -3.68 -9.10
C PRO A 14 -26.20 -4.94 -9.97
N SER A 15 -25.06 -5.29 -10.57
CA SER A 15 -24.91 -6.51 -11.36
C SER A 15 -24.61 -7.75 -10.50
N CYS A 16 -24.53 -7.61 -9.17
CA CYS A 16 -24.12 -8.69 -8.29
C CYS A 16 -25.18 -9.00 -7.25
N ASN A 17 -25.10 -10.21 -6.70
CA ASN A 17 -25.94 -10.66 -5.61
C ASN A 17 -25.08 -10.79 -4.36
N CYS A 18 -25.41 -10.01 -3.32
CA CYS A 18 -24.68 -10.03 -2.07
C CYS A 18 -25.50 -10.68 -0.96
N ARG A 19 -24.87 -11.59 -0.21
CA ARG A 19 -25.50 -12.31 0.90
C ARG A 19 -24.56 -12.35 2.09
N PHE A 20 -25.07 -11.96 3.27
CA PHE A 20 -24.34 -12.13 4.52
C PHE A 20 -24.45 -13.59 4.99
N LEU A 21 -23.30 -14.24 5.18
CA LEU A 21 -23.23 -15.62 5.64
C LEU A 21 -22.89 -15.61 7.13
N ARG A 22 -23.87 -15.31 7.99
CA ARG A 22 -23.69 -15.16 9.46
C ARG A 22 -22.60 -14.13 9.84
N GLU A 23 -22.48 -13.79 11.12
CA GLU A 23 -21.50 -12.76 11.55
C GLU A 23 -20.04 -13.14 11.29
N ARG A 24 -19.69 -14.44 11.30
CA ARG A 24 -18.29 -14.90 11.15
C ARG A 24 -17.90 -15.27 9.72
N GLU A 25 -18.84 -15.60 8.82
CA GLU A 25 -18.51 -16.01 7.45
C GLU A 25 -18.65 -14.86 6.44
N GLY A 26 -19.02 -13.66 6.91
CA GLY A 26 -18.88 -12.38 6.24
C GLY A 26 -19.73 -12.22 4.99
N LEU A 27 -19.40 -11.22 4.16
CA LEU A 27 -20.17 -10.91 2.97
C LEU A 27 -19.73 -11.79 1.79
N HIS A 28 -20.67 -12.54 1.22
CA HIS A 28 -20.51 -13.24 -0.04
C HIS A 28 -21.06 -12.38 -1.18
N VAL A 29 -20.22 -12.07 -2.15
CA VAL A 29 -20.55 -11.25 -3.32
C VAL A 29 -20.42 -12.11 -4.57
N ASP A 30 -21.56 -12.43 -5.19
CA ASP A 30 -21.63 -13.20 -6.43
C ASP A 30 -21.93 -12.29 -7.62
N CYS A 31 -20.92 -12.11 -8.46
CA CYS A 31 -20.94 -11.36 -9.70
C CYS A 31 -20.71 -12.27 -10.93
N SER A 32 -20.91 -13.59 -10.78
CA SER A 32 -20.61 -14.55 -11.83
C SER A 32 -21.65 -14.55 -12.96
N SER A 33 -21.21 -14.80 -14.20
CA SER A 33 -22.09 -14.88 -15.37
C SER A 33 -22.86 -13.57 -15.71
N GLN A 34 -22.28 -12.41 -15.37
CA GLN A 34 -22.91 -11.09 -15.52
C GLN A 34 -22.41 -10.30 -16.74
N LYS A 35 -21.59 -10.93 -17.60
CA LYS A 35 -20.95 -10.31 -18.79
C LYS A 35 -20.12 -9.07 -18.45
N LEU A 36 -19.53 -9.04 -17.25
CA LEU A 36 -18.73 -7.92 -16.79
C LEU A 36 -17.48 -7.78 -17.63
N THR A 37 -17.19 -6.55 -18.06
CA THR A 37 -15.93 -6.17 -18.73
C THR A 37 -14.95 -5.51 -17.76
N GLN A 38 -15.44 -5.08 -16.60
CA GLN A 38 -14.67 -4.48 -15.51
C GLN A 38 -15.20 -4.97 -14.17
N VAL A 39 -14.33 -5.04 -13.17
CA VAL A 39 -14.72 -5.39 -11.80
C VAL A 39 -15.47 -4.20 -11.20
N PRO A 40 -16.68 -4.38 -10.63
CA PRO A 40 -17.43 -3.31 -10.01
C PRO A 40 -16.79 -2.85 -8.69
N VAL A 41 -17.28 -1.75 -8.12
CA VAL A 41 -16.85 -1.31 -6.77
C VAL A 41 -17.35 -2.30 -5.73
N LEU A 42 -16.45 -2.94 -5.00
CA LEU A 42 -16.76 -4.01 -4.06
C LEU A 42 -16.79 -3.51 -2.60
N PRO A 43 -17.68 -4.05 -1.74
CA PRO A 43 -17.66 -3.76 -0.31
C PRO A 43 -16.38 -4.29 0.37
N ALA A 44 -15.79 -3.50 1.28
CA ALA A 44 -14.52 -3.85 1.93
C ALA A 44 -14.60 -5.10 2.81
N ASN A 45 -15.78 -5.38 3.39
CA ASN A 45 -16.06 -6.55 4.24
C ASN A 45 -16.38 -7.84 3.44
N THR A 46 -16.06 -7.87 2.14
CA THR A 46 -16.22 -9.06 1.30
C THR A 46 -15.28 -10.18 1.77
N LYS A 47 -15.83 -11.37 2.03
CA LYS A 47 -15.07 -12.58 2.35
C LYS A 47 -14.99 -13.55 1.18
N ARG A 48 -16.04 -13.61 0.35
CA ARG A 48 -16.09 -14.50 -0.81
C ARG A 48 -16.54 -13.72 -2.03
N LEU A 49 -15.73 -13.73 -3.10
CA LEU A 49 -15.97 -12.96 -4.31
C LEU A 49 -15.95 -13.86 -5.55
N TYR A 50 -17.10 -13.98 -6.22
CA TYR A 50 -17.24 -14.80 -7.42
C TYR A 50 -17.38 -13.91 -8.66
N LEU A 51 -16.41 -14.01 -9.57
CA LEU A 51 -16.29 -13.23 -10.81
C LEU A 51 -16.12 -14.13 -12.05
N GLN A 52 -16.24 -15.44 -11.91
CA GLN A 52 -16.11 -16.39 -13.01
C GLN A 52 -17.19 -16.22 -14.10
N ASN A 53 -16.91 -16.71 -15.31
CA ASN A 53 -17.81 -16.63 -16.46
C ASN A 53 -18.18 -15.18 -16.86
N ASN A 54 -17.20 -14.27 -16.83
CA ASN A 54 -17.38 -12.88 -17.29
C ASN A 54 -16.49 -12.60 -18.51
N SER A 55 -16.40 -11.33 -18.91
CA SER A 55 -15.59 -10.86 -20.03
C SER A 55 -14.43 -9.98 -19.55
N LEU A 56 -13.91 -10.29 -18.36
CA LEU A 56 -12.77 -9.57 -17.79
C LEU A 56 -11.49 -9.96 -18.51
N THR A 57 -10.73 -8.96 -18.94
CA THR A 57 -9.43 -9.16 -19.61
C THR A 57 -8.26 -8.83 -18.67
N SER A 58 -8.46 -7.93 -17.72
CA SER A 58 -7.50 -7.56 -16.68
C SER A 58 -8.23 -6.98 -15.46
N VAL A 59 -7.49 -6.71 -14.39
CA VAL A 59 -8.01 -5.97 -13.24
C VAL A 59 -7.13 -4.73 -13.02
N PRO A 60 -7.71 -3.52 -12.99
CA PRO A 60 -6.93 -2.31 -12.75
C PRO A 60 -6.25 -2.31 -11.38
N PRO A 61 -5.04 -1.75 -11.26
CA PRO A 61 -4.37 -1.58 -9.98
C PRO A 61 -5.24 -0.84 -8.95
N GLY A 62 -5.21 -1.29 -7.69
CA GLY A 62 -5.99 -0.69 -6.61
C GLY A 62 -7.40 -1.26 -6.43
N THR A 63 -7.94 -1.99 -7.43
CA THR A 63 -9.33 -2.46 -7.42
C THR A 63 -9.64 -3.41 -6.26
N LEU A 64 -8.67 -4.26 -5.89
CA LEU A 64 -8.83 -5.30 -4.87
C LEU A 64 -8.15 -4.93 -3.53
N ASP A 65 -7.47 -3.79 -3.46
CA ASP A 65 -6.63 -3.40 -2.30
C ASP A 65 -7.43 -3.16 -1.02
N SER A 66 -8.74 -2.90 -1.14
CA SER A 66 -9.63 -2.70 0.01
C SER A 66 -10.17 -4.02 0.60
N LEU A 67 -9.98 -5.15 -0.07
CA LEU A 67 -10.57 -6.45 0.28
C LEU A 67 -9.71 -7.25 1.26
N ASN A 68 -9.38 -6.63 2.40
CA ASN A 68 -8.46 -7.20 3.39
C ASN A 68 -9.02 -8.45 4.11
N THR A 69 -10.33 -8.68 4.01
CA THR A 69 -11.01 -9.83 4.64
C THR A 69 -11.28 -10.96 3.66
N LEU A 70 -10.81 -10.87 2.41
CA LEU A 70 -11.14 -11.86 1.39
C LEU A 70 -10.48 -13.21 1.69
N GLU A 71 -11.29 -14.26 1.75
CA GLU A 71 -10.86 -15.64 2.00
C GLU A 71 -10.93 -16.49 0.73
N GLU A 72 -11.92 -16.24 -0.13
CA GLU A 72 -12.11 -16.98 -1.38
C GLU A 72 -12.41 -16.03 -2.54
N MET A 73 -11.71 -16.23 -3.65
CA MET A 73 -11.99 -15.54 -4.92
C MET A 73 -12.11 -16.58 -6.03
N LYS A 74 -13.09 -16.44 -6.93
CA LYS A 74 -13.21 -17.25 -8.16
C LYS A 74 -13.19 -16.35 -9.38
N ILE A 75 -12.24 -16.59 -10.28
CA ILE A 75 -11.97 -15.75 -11.46
C ILE A 75 -11.72 -16.56 -12.73
N SER A 76 -12.04 -17.86 -12.72
CA SER A 76 -11.91 -18.72 -13.90
C SER A 76 -12.81 -18.24 -15.04
N ASP A 77 -12.60 -18.78 -16.23
CA ASP A 77 -13.52 -18.59 -17.35
C ASP A 77 -13.76 -17.11 -17.71
N ASN A 78 -12.66 -16.35 -17.67
CA ASN A 78 -12.58 -14.98 -18.15
C ASN A 78 -11.48 -14.90 -19.22
N PRO A 79 -11.64 -14.07 -20.26
CA PRO A 79 -10.67 -13.93 -21.35
C PRO A 79 -9.43 -13.11 -20.93
N TRP A 80 -8.68 -13.58 -19.94
CA TRP A 80 -7.53 -12.87 -19.40
C TRP A 80 -6.49 -12.55 -20.48
N HIS A 81 -6.17 -11.26 -20.61
CA HIS A 81 -5.16 -10.73 -21.49
C HIS A 81 -3.85 -10.55 -20.72
N CYS A 82 -2.95 -11.52 -20.86
CA CYS A 82 -1.73 -11.66 -20.09
C CYS A 82 -0.56 -10.89 -20.70
N ASP A 83 -0.69 -9.56 -20.72
CA ASP A 83 0.37 -8.61 -20.99
C ASP A 83 0.76 -7.87 -19.70
N CYS A 84 1.27 -6.64 -19.78
CA CYS A 84 1.63 -5.93 -18.57
C CYS A 84 0.45 -5.58 -17.64
N HIS A 85 -0.77 -5.45 -18.19
CA HIS A 85 -1.93 -5.06 -17.40
C HIS A 85 -2.41 -6.19 -16.47
N ILE A 86 -2.05 -7.45 -16.72
CA ILE A 86 -2.38 -8.56 -15.82
C ILE A 86 -1.49 -8.60 -14.57
N LEU A 87 -0.37 -7.86 -14.57
CA LEU A 87 0.64 -7.95 -13.52
C LEU A 87 0.08 -7.65 -12.14
N TYR A 88 -0.81 -6.65 -12.01
CA TYR A 88 -1.46 -6.34 -10.74
C TYR A 88 -2.23 -7.54 -10.19
N LEU A 89 -3.12 -8.12 -10.99
CA LEU A 89 -3.92 -9.27 -10.59
C LEU A 89 -3.05 -10.46 -10.21
N LYS A 90 -2.01 -10.74 -11.00
CA LYS A 90 -1.08 -11.83 -10.73
C LYS A 90 -0.40 -11.64 -9.37
N LEU A 91 0.20 -10.47 -9.13
CA LEU A 91 0.92 -10.17 -7.89
C LEU A 91 -0.01 -10.15 -6.68
N TRP A 92 -1.21 -9.59 -6.83
CA TRP A 92 -2.21 -9.55 -5.76
C TRP A 92 -2.65 -10.97 -5.36
N LEU A 93 -2.92 -11.85 -6.33
CA LEU A 93 -3.26 -13.26 -6.06
C LEU A 93 -2.11 -14.05 -5.42
N GLU A 94 -0.86 -13.76 -5.81
CA GLU A 94 0.34 -14.34 -5.18
C GLU A 94 0.46 -13.89 -3.71
N ASP A 95 0.23 -12.61 -3.43
CA ASP A 95 0.34 -12.02 -2.08
C ASP A 95 -0.69 -12.62 -1.11
N VAL A 96 -1.94 -12.75 -1.54
CA VAL A 96 -3.01 -13.36 -0.72
C VAL A 96 -3.02 -14.90 -0.79
N SER A 97 -2.03 -15.53 -1.45
CA SER A 97 -1.94 -16.98 -1.65
C SER A 97 -3.22 -17.62 -2.21
N ALA A 98 -3.91 -16.92 -3.11
CA ALA A 98 -5.22 -17.34 -3.60
C ALA A 98 -5.14 -18.62 -4.46
N PRO A 99 -5.97 -19.65 -4.19
CA PRO A 99 -6.06 -20.85 -5.04
C PRO A 99 -6.43 -20.54 -6.50
N SER A 100 -7.14 -19.42 -6.72
CA SER A 100 -7.52 -18.93 -8.05
C SER A 100 -6.36 -18.66 -9.00
N LEU A 101 -5.13 -18.48 -8.49
CA LEU A 101 -3.93 -18.31 -9.30
C LEU A 101 -3.68 -19.48 -10.27
N VAL A 102 -4.13 -20.68 -9.93
CA VAL A 102 -3.98 -21.90 -10.76
C VAL A 102 -5.13 -22.08 -11.76
N ASN A 103 -6.28 -21.44 -11.50
CA ASN A 103 -7.50 -21.62 -12.30
C ASN A 103 -7.70 -20.51 -13.34
N ALA A 104 -7.06 -19.35 -13.17
CA ALA A 104 -7.07 -18.27 -14.14
C ALA A 104 -6.07 -18.55 -15.28
N ARG A 105 -6.58 -18.73 -16.50
CA ARG A 105 -5.79 -19.00 -17.72
C ARG A 105 -5.83 -17.82 -18.68
N CYS A 106 -4.71 -17.56 -19.33
CA CYS A 106 -4.60 -16.55 -20.37
C CYS A 106 -5.36 -16.96 -21.63
N ALA A 107 -6.19 -16.07 -22.14
CA ALA A 107 -6.81 -16.20 -23.46
C ALA A 107 -5.92 -15.59 -24.55
N THR A 108 -5.22 -14.50 -24.21
CA THR A 108 -4.36 -13.71 -25.10
C THR A 108 -3.14 -13.19 -24.32
N PRO A 109 -2.06 -12.76 -24.99
CA PRO A 109 -1.72 -13.01 -26.40
C PRO A 109 -1.50 -14.50 -26.70
N VAL A 110 -1.33 -14.84 -27.99
CA VAL A 110 -1.15 -16.24 -28.43
C VAL A 110 0.06 -16.91 -27.75
N SER A 111 1.12 -16.15 -27.48
CA SER A 111 2.34 -16.64 -26.82
C SER A 111 2.11 -17.18 -25.40
N THR A 112 1.14 -16.63 -24.68
CA THR A 112 0.83 -17.00 -23.29
C THR A 112 -0.47 -17.76 -23.16
N ARG A 113 -1.19 -17.99 -24.26
CA ARG A 113 -2.49 -18.66 -24.28
C ARG A 113 -2.45 -20.01 -23.53
N MET A 114 -3.50 -20.29 -22.77
CA MET A 114 -3.68 -21.46 -21.89
C MET A 114 -2.75 -21.55 -20.68
N LYS A 115 -1.68 -20.74 -20.60
CA LYS A 115 -0.86 -20.64 -19.39
C LYS A 115 -1.70 -20.09 -18.25
N THR A 116 -1.50 -20.65 -17.07
CA THR A 116 -2.10 -20.12 -15.84
C THR A 116 -1.34 -18.88 -15.38
N LEU A 117 -1.99 -18.00 -14.61
CA LEU A 117 -1.31 -16.81 -14.07
C LEU A 117 -0.07 -17.19 -13.24
N ARG A 118 -0.09 -18.32 -12.52
CA ARG A 118 1.06 -18.85 -11.77
C ARG A 118 2.27 -19.17 -12.66
N GLN A 119 2.05 -19.58 -13.91
CA GLN A 119 3.10 -20.02 -14.83
C GLN A 119 3.76 -18.85 -15.58
N LEU A 120 3.22 -17.63 -15.50
CA LEU A 120 3.74 -16.47 -16.22
C LEU A 120 5.06 -15.99 -15.62
N THR A 121 6.07 -15.88 -16.47
CA THR A 121 7.39 -15.32 -16.14
C THR A 121 7.52 -13.87 -16.62
N GLY A 122 8.41 -13.09 -16.02
CA GLY A 122 8.53 -11.65 -16.27
C GLY A 122 8.83 -11.25 -17.73
N ASN A 123 9.52 -12.11 -18.48
CA ASN A 123 9.80 -11.92 -19.91
C ASN A 123 8.56 -12.08 -20.81
N GLU A 124 7.53 -12.79 -20.37
CA GLU A 124 6.30 -13.01 -21.16
C GLU A 124 5.27 -11.89 -20.97
N LEU A 125 5.35 -11.15 -19.87
CA LEU A 125 4.46 -10.04 -19.51
C LEU A 125 4.82 -8.73 -20.23
N GLY A 126 5.74 -8.78 -21.21
CA GLY A 126 6.24 -7.61 -21.94
C GLY A 126 7.10 -6.68 -21.07
N ILE A 127 7.38 -5.47 -21.58
CA ILE A 127 8.11 -4.44 -20.84
C ILE A 127 7.14 -3.81 -19.83
N CYS A 128 7.07 -4.38 -18.63
CA CYS A 128 6.37 -3.76 -17.55
C CYS A 128 7.20 -2.67 -16.87
N LYS A 129 6.71 -1.43 -16.96
CA LYS A 129 7.01 -0.48 -15.90
C LYS A 129 6.27 -0.98 -14.68
N ARG A 130 6.99 -1.56 -13.74
CA ARG A 130 6.42 -1.95 -12.45
C ARG A 130 5.85 -0.67 -11.85
N PHE A 131 4.54 -0.48 -11.94
CA PHE A 131 3.81 0.40 -11.04
C PHE A 131 3.87 -0.29 -9.68
N LEU A 132 5.08 -0.30 -9.08
CA LEU A 132 5.17 -0.32 -7.64
C LEU A 132 4.21 0.78 -7.19
N PRO A 133 3.27 0.51 -6.27
CA PRO A 133 2.49 1.59 -5.70
C PRO A 133 3.49 2.67 -5.26
N ILE A 134 3.35 3.86 -5.85
CA ILE A 134 4.22 5.00 -5.62
C ILE A 134 4.02 5.40 -4.16
N LYS A 135 4.71 4.76 -3.20
CA LYS A 135 4.96 5.24 -1.83
C LYS A 135 6.17 4.63 -1.12
N CYS A 136 6.82 3.56 -1.58
CA CYS A 136 8.01 3.06 -0.86
C CYS A 136 9.16 4.08 -0.88
N LEU A 137 9.45 4.65 -2.05
CA LEU A 137 10.53 5.64 -2.18
C LEU A 137 10.19 6.97 -1.49
N GLU A 138 8.95 7.44 -1.60
CA GLU A 138 8.45 8.64 -0.89
C GLU A 138 8.50 8.47 0.63
N PHE A 139 8.23 7.27 1.16
CA PHE A 139 8.37 6.95 2.59
C PHE A 139 9.83 7.05 3.03
N PHE A 140 10.76 6.45 2.28
CA PHE A 140 12.20 6.54 2.57
C PHE A 140 12.74 7.98 2.58
N TRP A 141 12.34 8.84 1.63
CA TRP A 141 12.81 10.22 1.60
C TRP A 141 12.24 11.07 2.73
N ARG A 142 10.96 10.88 3.08
CA ARG A 142 10.33 11.58 4.21
C ARG A 142 10.98 11.19 5.54
N ASP A 143 11.22 9.91 5.77
CA ASP A 143 11.89 9.44 6.98
C ASP A 143 13.33 9.94 7.05
N LEU A 144 14.07 9.95 5.93
CA LEU A 144 15.42 10.49 5.89
C LEU A 144 15.47 11.99 6.21
N ILE A 145 14.52 12.78 5.73
CA ILE A 145 14.40 14.21 6.05
C ILE A 145 14.10 14.41 7.54
N LEU A 146 13.22 13.59 8.13
CA LEU A 146 12.91 13.67 9.57
C LEU A 146 14.10 13.27 10.44
N ILE A 147 14.81 12.19 10.07
CA ILE A 147 15.99 11.71 10.78
C ILE A 147 17.11 12.75 10.71
N THR A 148 17.39 13.30 9.52
CA THR A 148 18.43 14.32 9.35
C THR A 148 18.11 15.59 10.12
N GLY A 149 16.85 16.04 10.12
CA GLY A 149 16.39 17.17 10.93
C GLY A 149 16.58 16.95 12.44
N ALA A 150 16.24 15.76 12.95
CA ALA A 150 16.43 15.41 14.36
C ALA A 150 17.91 15.38 14.76
N VAL A 151 18.79 14.83 13.91
CA VAL A 151 20.24 14.78 14.16
C VAL A 151 20.85 16.19 14.20
N ILE A 152 20.47 17.06 13.25
CA ILE A 152 20.94 18.45 13.23
C ILE A 152 20.50 19.19 14.49
N ALA A 153 19.25 19.03 14.92
CA ALA A 153 18.75 19.65 16.14
C ALA A 153 19.53 19.20 17.39
N LEU A 154 19.83 17.90 17.52
CA LEU A 154 20.62 17.36 18.63
C LEU A 154 22.05 17.91 18.64
N ILE A 155 22.69 18.04 17.47
CA ILE A 155 24.02 18.64 17.34
C ILE A 155 24.00 20.10 17.79
N LEU A 156 23.01 20.89 17.35
CA LEU A 156 22.87 22.29 17.74
C LEU A 156 22.67 22.44 19.25
N VAL A 157 21.83 21.59 19.87
CA VAL A 157 21.65 21.57 21.33
C VAL A 157 22.96 21.24 22.04
N ALA A 158 23.69 20.22 21.59
CA ALA A 158 24.97 19.85 22.18
C ALA A 158 26.02 20.98 22.05
N LEU A 159 26.08 21.66 20.91
CA LEU A 159 26.93 22.82 20.68
C LEU A 159 26.55 24.00 21.59
N ALA A 160 25.26 24.28 21.73
CA ALA A 160 24.74 25.33 22.62
C ALA A 160 25.09 25.03 24.08
N LEU A 161 24.91 23.78 24.54
CA LEU A 161 25.29 23.33 25.89
C LEU A 161 26.81 23.40 26.12
N LYS A 162 27.61 23.05 25.11
CA LYS A 162 29.07 23.16 25.19
C LYS A 162 29.51 24.62 25.27
N PHE A 163 28.87 25.50 24.49
CA PHE A 163 29.15 26.92 24.50
C PHE A 163 28.72 27.58 25.82
N SER A 164 27.53 27.25 26.33
CA SER A 164 27.05 27.77 27.61
C SER A 164 27.95 27.32 28.77
N LYS A 165 28.37 26.05 28.82
CA LYS A 165 29.35 25.56 29.79
C LYS A 165 30.69 26.28 29.67
N LYS A 166 31.18 26.53 28.45
CA LYS A 166 32.43 27.28 28.22
C LYS A 166 32.31 28.72 28.72
N LEU A 167 31.18 29.38 28.47
CA LEU A 167 30.91 30.75 28.90
C LEU A 167 30.83 30.85 30.43
N VAL A 168 30.10 29.93 31.08
CA VAL A 168 30.02 29.86 32.56
C VAL A 168 31.41 29.63 33.18
N CYS A 169 32.21 28.74 32.61
CA CYS A 169 33.58 28.50 33.05
C CYS A 169 34.42 29.79 32.95
N GLN A 170 34.41 30.48 31.82
CA GLN A 170 35.14 31.74 31.63
C GLN A 170 34.70 32.82 32.63
N ILE A 171 33.39 32.99 32.84
CA ILE A 171 32.85 33.96 33.81
C ILE A 171 33.27 33.60 35.24
N SER A 172 33.16 32.33 35.63
CA SER A 172 33.53 31.86 36.97
C SER A 172 35.03 32.04 37.26
N LEU A 173 35.88 31.79 36.26
CA LEU A 173 37.33 31.92 36.36
C LEU A 173 37.77 33.40 36.39
N HIS A 174 37.09 34.25 35.62
CA HIS A 174 37.25 35.70 35.69
C HIS A 174 36.81 36.27 37.06
N GLN A 175 35.68 35.80 37.61
CA GLN A 175 35.23 36.17 38.96
C GLN A 175 36.19 35.69 40.06
N TYR A 176 36.71 34.47 39.93
CA TYR A 176 37.70 33.90 40.86
C TYR A 176 39.01 34.70 40.86
N ASN A 177 39.59 34.99 39.69
CA ASN A 177 40.80 35.80 39.57
C ASN A 177 40.61 37.22 40.11
N ARG A 178 39.44 37.84 39.84
CA ARG A 178 39.11 39.17 40.37
C ARG A 178 39.01 39.19 41.90
N ARG A 179 38.45 38.14 42.53
CA ARG A 179 38.40 38.00 43.99
C ARG A 179 39.78 37.75 44.61
N ARG A 180 40.62 36.95 43.96
CA ARG A 180 42.00 36.67 44.41
C ARG A 180 42.87 37.94 44.46
N CYS A 181 42.84 38.78 43.42
CA CYS A 181 43.56 40.06 43.42
C CYS A 181 43.05 41.09 44.45
N LEU A 182 41.81 40.95 44.92
CA LEU A 182 41.26 41.81 45.99
C LEU A 182 41.71 41.34 47.38
N LEU A 183 41.93 40.03 47.57
CA LEU A 183 42.41 39.46 48.83
C LEU A 183 43.92 39.63 49.03
N GLU A 184 44.72 39.77 47.96
CA GLU A 184 46.16 40.04 48.04
C GLU A 184 46.52 41.54 48.25
N LYS A 185 45.53 42.43 48.39
CA LYS A 185 45.71 43.89 48.58
C LYS A 185 45.47 44.40 50.01
N HIS A 186 45.27 43.49 50.96
CA HIS A 186 45.20 43.77 52.41
C HIS A 186 46.33 43.02 53.12
#